data_AF-A0A2V8K6G7-F1
#
_entry.id   AF-A0A2V8K6G7-F1
#
_cell.length_a   1.000
_cell.length_b   1.000
_cell.length_c   1.000
_cell.angle_alpha   90.00
_cell.angle_beta   90.00
_cell.angle_gamma   90.00
#
_symmetry.space_group_name_H-M   'P 1'
#
loop_
_entity.id
_entity.type
_entity.pdbx_description
1 polymer ?
#
loop_
_entity_poly.entity_id
_entity_poly.type
_entity_poly.pdbx_seq_one_letter_code
_entity_poly.pdbx_strand_id
1 'polypeptide(L)'
;MPLTPVELQKEDQEFQKRKEPIERKLKQATPAEREKTRADRLKHEEEVLDDVFGLYDVEMVGREMLDGRPAILLSFRPRQTFKPKTEEGQRMLHVAGRAWINENDHELARVHLEVIDPISIGLGILAKLQKGATIEYERRQFNDEIWLPVRIEIAFNLRLLLVKGLNKRQIIEYSDHKKYSVDTILKFTEH
;
A
#
# COMPACT_ATOMS: atom_id res chain seq x y z
N MET A 1 -15.57 14.83 7.26
CA MET A 1 -17.02 14.87 7.56
C MET A 1 -17.55 13.46 7.44
N PRO A 2 -18.26 12.93 8.45
CA PRO A 2 -19.02 11.70 8.28
C PRO A 2 -20.12 11.93 7.23
N LEU A 3 -20.38 10.90 6.42
CA LEU A 3 -21.42 10.92 5.40
C LEU A 3 -22.79 11.12 6.05
N THR A 4 -23.66 11.92 5.42
CA THR A 4 -25.03 12.06 5.90
C THR A 4 -25.79 10.73 5.77
N PRO A 5 -26.83 10.46 6.59
CA PRO A 5 -27.57 9.20 6.55
C PRO A 5 -28.13 8.84 5.15
N VAL A 6 -28.42 9.86 4.33
CA VAL A 6 -28.93 9.71 2.97
C VAL A 6 -27.83 9.32 1.97
N GLU A 7 -26.62 9.86 2.14
CA GLU A 7 -25.44 9.47 1.35
C GLU A 7 -25.01 8.04 1.69
N LEU A 8 -25.08 7.66 2.97
CA LEU A 8 -24.76 6.31 3.43
C LEU A 8 -25.71 5.26 2.85
N GLN A 9 -27.02 5.53 2.79
CA GLN A 9 -27.99 4.62 2.16
C GLN A 9 -27.79 4.48 0.65
N LYS A 10 -27.40 5.55 -0.04
CA LYS A 10 -27.09 5.50 -1.48
C LYS A 10 -25.83 4.69 -1.76
N GLU A 11 -24.76 4.91 -1.00
CA GLU A 11 -23.53 4.12 -1.11
C GLU A 11 -23.76 2.65 -0.78
N ASP A 12 -24.53 2.35 0.27
CA ASP A 12 -24.85 0.96 0.63
C ASP A 12 -25.67 0.28 -0.48
N GLN A 13 -26.68 0.96 -1.06
CA GLN A 13 -27.43 0.43 -2.20
C GLN A 13 -26.56 0.22 -3.46
N GLU A 14 -25.65 1.15 -3.78
CA GLU A 14 -24.70 0.98 -4.88
C GLU A 14 -23.76 -0.20 -4.63
N PHE A 15 -23.26 -0.33 -3.40
CA PHE A 15 -22.37 -1.39 -3.00
C PHE A 15 -23.04 -2.76 -3.09
N GLN A 16 -24.30 -2.88 -2.64
CA GLN A 16 -25.08 -4.11 -2.76
C GLN A 16 -25.35 -4.47 -4.23
N LYS A 17 -25.73 -3.48 -5.07
CA LYS A 17 -25.93 -3.70 -6.51
C LYS A 17 -24.67 -4.16 -7.23
N ARG A 18 -23.48 -3.72 -6.79
CA ARG A 18 -22.20 -4.17 -7.35
C ARG A 18 -21.82 -5.58 -6.88
N LYS A 19 -22.20 -5.96 -5.65
CA LYS A 19 -21.93 -7.29 -5.08
C LYS A 19 -22.76 -8.40 -5.70
N GLU A 20 -24.07 -8.19 -5.87
CA GLU A 20 -24.97 -9.21 -6.41
C GLU A 20 -24.49 -9.90 -7.70
N PRO A 21 -24.06 -9.19 -8.77
CA PRO A 21 -23.59 -9.84 -9.99
C PRO A 21 -22.27 -10.59 -9.80
N ILE A 22 -21.40 -10.11 -8.91
CA ILE A 22 -20.12 -10.77 -8.58
C ILE A 22 -20.39 -12.07 -7.83
N GLU A 23 -21.26 -12.04 -6.83
CA GLU A 23 -21.67 -13.23 -6.07
C GLU A 23 -22.42 -14.24 -6.94
N ARG A 24 -23.31 -13.78 -7.83
CA ARG A 24 -24.00 -14.65 -8.79
C ARG A 24 -23.00 -15.31 -9.73
N LYS A 25 -22.03 -14.56 -10.29
CA LYS A 25 -20.97 -15.12 -11.12
C LYS A 25 -20.11 -16.13 -10.37
N LEU A 26 -19.72 -15.85 -9.13
CA LEU A 26 -18.94 -16.79 -8.30
C LEU A 26 -19.70 -18.09 -8.00
N LYS A 27 -21.01 -17.97 -7.71
CA LYS A 27 -21.88 -19.13 -7.45
C LYS A 27 -22.14 -19.96 -8.71
N GLN A 28 -22.26 -19.31 -9.87
CA GLN A 28 -22.53 -19.96 -11.16
C GLN A 28 -21.25 -20.39 -11.90
N ALA A 29 -20.07 -19.96 -11.45
CA ALA A 29 -18.80 -20.34 -12.07
C ALA A 29 -18.61 -21.85 -12.02
N THR A 30 -18.38 -22.43 -13.19
CA THR A 30 -18.07 -23.84 -13.37
C THR A 30 -16.74 -24.19 -12.67
N PRO A 31 -16.51 -25.48 -12.33
CA PRO A 31 -15.22 -25.91 -11.79
C PRO A 31 -14.03 -25.47 -12.65
N ALA A 32 -14.16 -25.55 -13.98
CA ALA A 32 -13.14 -25.11 -14.93
C ALA A 32 -12.87 -23.59 -14.89
N GLU A 33 -13.91 -22.76 -14.76
CA GLU A 33 -13.74 -21.30 -14.60
C GLU A 33 -13.07 -20.93 -13.27
N ARG A 34 -13.40 -21.64 -12.18
CA ARG A 34 -12.76 -21.45 -10.88
C ARG A 34 -11.29 -21.86 -10.91
N GLU A 35 -10.99 -22.99 -11.54
CA GLU A 35 -9.62 -23.46 -11.72
C GLU A 35 -8.81 -22.49 -12.57
N LYS A 36 -9.36 -22.04 -13.70
CA LYS A 36 -8.72 -21.01 -14.54
C LYS A 36 -8.47 -19.71 -13.77
N THR A 37 -9.46 -19.20 -13.04
CA THR A 37 -9.31 -17.98 -12.23
C THR A 37 -8.21 -18.14 -11.18
N ARG A 38 -8.14 -19.33 -10.53
CA ARG A 38 -7.09 -19.63 -9.57
C ARG A 38 -5.72 -19.69 -10.25
N ALA A 39 -5.62 -20.34 -11.40
CA ALA A 39 -4.38 -20.43 -12.17
C ALA A 39 -3.91 -19.05 -12.63
N ASP A 40 -4.81 -18.23 -13.17
CA ASP A 40 -4.53 -16.85 -13.59
C ASP A 40 -4.06 -16.00 -12.40
N ARG A 41 -4.69 -16.14 -11.22
CA ARG A 41 -4.27 -15.44 -10.00
C ARG A 41 -2.88 -15.86 -9.54
N LEU A 42 -2.61 -17.16 -9.48
CA LEU A 42 -1.29 -17.68 -9.08
C LEU A 42 -0.20 -17.21 -10.05
N LYS A 43 -0.49 -17.23 -11.35
CA LYS A 43 0.43 -16.71 -12.38
C LYS A 43 0.67 -15.22 -12.21
N HIS A 44 -0.37 -14.41 -11.96
CA HIS A 44 -0.21 -12.98 -11.69
C HIS A 44 0.59 -12.73 -10.42
N GLU A 45 0.33 -13.48 -9.33
CA GLU A 45 1.11 -13.40 -8.08
C GLU A 45 2.60 -13.72 -8.32
N GLU A 46 2.90 -14.73 -9.12
CA GLU A 46 4.26 -15.07 -9.53
C GLU A 46 4.91 -13.95 -10.35
N GLU A 47 4.19 -13.37 -11.32
CA GLU A 47 4.68 -12.25 -12.13
C GLU A 47 4.94 -10.98 -11.30
N VAL A 48 4.10 -10.71 -10.28
CA VAL A 48 4.33 -9.61 -9.33
C VAL A 48 5.58 -9.87 -8.50
N LEU A 49 5.80 -11.10 -8.01
CA LEU A 49 6.99 -11.44 -7.25
C LEU A 49 8.26 -11.29 -8.10
N ASP A 50 8.24 -11.80 -9.33
CA ASP A 50 9.32 -11.63 -10.31
C ASP A 50 9.66 -10.14 -10.52
N ASP A 51 8.63 -9.31 -10.70
CA ASP A 51 8.81 -7.88 -10.85
C ASP A 51 9.46 -7.28 -9.61
N VAL A 52 8.97 -7.58 -8.41
CA VAL A 52 9.51 -7.06 -7.14
C VAL A 52 11.00 -7.38 -6.99
N PHE A 53 11.40 -8.63 -7.26
CA PHE A 53 12.80 -9.05 -7.13
C PHE A 53 13.71 -8.49 -8.23
N GLY A 54 13.21 -8.31 -9.45
CA GLY A 54 13.99 -7.78 -10.57
C GLY A 54 14.10 -6.25 -10.61
N LEU A 55 13.11 -5.55 -10.02
CA LEU A 55 12.91 -4.11 -10.15
C LEU A 55 13.80 -3.29 -9.23
N TYR A 56 14.14 -3.77 -8.04
CA TYR A 56 14.86 -2.97 -7.06
C TYR A 56 16.37 -3.27 -7.02
N ASP A 57 17.18 -2.21 -7.10
CA ASP A 57 18.54 -2.22 -6.57
C ASP A 57 18.47 -2.05 -5.05
N VAL A 58 18.97 -3.06 -4.32
CA VAL A 58 18.99 -3.08 -2.86
C VAL A 58 20.43 -2.95 -2.36
N GLU A 59 20.66 -2.01 -1.47
CA GLU A 59 21.96 -1.73 -0.87
C GLU A 59 21.86 -1.79 0.65
N MET A 60 22.81 -2.48 1.30
CA MET A 60 22.97 -2.40 2.74
C MET A 60 23.65 -1.08 3.08
N VAL A 61 22.92 -0.19 3.75
CA VAL A 61 23.39 1.15 4.14
C VAL A 61 24.20 1.08 5.43
N GLY A 62 23.81 0.21 6.36
CA GLY A 62 24.47 0.08 7.65
C GLY A 62 23.67 -0.72 8.66
N ARG A 63 23.98 -0.49 9.94
CA ARG A 63 23.29 -1.05 11.09
C ARG A 63 22.80 0.07 11.99
N GLU A 64 21.59 -0.07 12.49
CA GLU A 64 20.97 0.89 13.42
C GLU A 64 20.33 0.14 14.60
N MET A 65 20.20 0.83 15.73
CA MET A 65 19.48 0.31 16.88
C MET A 65 18.02 0.79 16.82
N LEU A 66 17.08 -0.14 16.70
CA LEU A 66 15.64 0.09 16.75
C LEU A 66 15.08 -0.50 18.04
N ASP A 67 14.51 0.34 18.91
CA ASP A 67 13.93 -0.08 20.19
C ASP A 67 14.87 -0.98 21.03
N GLY A 68 16.16 -0.65 21.02
CA GLY A 68 17.20 -1.40 21.74
C GLY A 68 17.66 -2.69 21.07
N ARG A 69 17.20 -2.99 19.85
CA ARG A 69 17.62 -4.17 19.07
C ARG A 69 18.40 -3.77 17.80
N PRO A 70 19.45 -4.52 17.44
CA PRO A 70 20.19 -4.27 16.21
C PRO A 70 19.34 -4.59 14.97
N ALA A 71 19.41 -3.72 13.97
CA ALA A 71 18.74 -3.88 12.70
C ALA A 71 19.65 -3.50 11.52
N ILE A 72 19.61 -4.30 10.47
CA ILE A 72 20.23 -3.99 9.18
C ILE A 72 19.36 -2.99 8.44
N LEU A 73 19.94 -1.85 8.09
CA LEU A 73 19.30 -0.86 7.25
C LEU A 73 19.61 -1.15 5.78
N LEU A 74 18.55 -1.43 5.03
CA LEU A 74 18.57 -1.58 3.57
C LEU A 74 17.94 -0.35 2.93
N SER A 75 18.54 0.14 1.85
CA SER A 75 17.94 1.11 0.93
C SER A 75 17.58 0.39 -0.36
N PHE A 76 16.45 0.72 -0.95
CA PHE A 76 16.06 0.17 -2.26
C PHE A 76 15.58 1.27 -3.20
N ARG A 77 16.02 1.19 -4.45
CA ARG A 77 15.64 2.10 -5.53
C ARG A 77 15.29 1.34 -6.80
N PRO A 78 14.29 1.79 -7.56
CA PRO A 78 13.86 1.11 -8.76
C PRO A 78 14.89 1.28 -9.89
N ARG A 79 15.21 0.19 -10.58
CA ARG A 79 15.96 0.15 -11.83
C ARG A 79 15.09 0.71 -12.94
N GLN A 80 15.35 1.95 -13.34
CA GLN A 80 14.58 2.62 -14.40
C GLN A 80 14.64 1.91 -15.76
N THR A 81 15.62 1.03 -15.97
CA THR A 81 15.74 0.20 -17.18
C THR A 81 14.97 -1.12 -17.11
N PHE A 82 14.46 -1.50 -15.94
CA PHE A 82 13.67 -2.71 -15.77
C PHE A 82 12.32 -2.54 -16.45
N LYS A 83 11.80 -3.62 -17.05
CA LYS A 83 10.50 -3.63 -17.72
C LYS A 83 9.56 -4.57 -16.97
N PRO A 84 8.71 -4.04 -16.07
CA PRO A 84 7.77 -4.85 -15.32
C PRO A 84 6.77 -5.57 -16.21
N LYS A 85 6.43 -6.79 -15.82
CA LYS A 85 5.39 -7.63 -16.45
C LYS A 85 3.99 -7.19 -16.02
N THR A 86 3.86 -6.63 -14.82
CA THR A 86 2.59 -6.33 -14.14
C THR A 86 2.35 -4.84 -13.97
N GLU A 87 1.08 -4.42 -13.84
CA GLU A 87 0.74 -3.03 -13.53
C GLU A 87 1.23 -2.60 -12.14
N GLU A 88 1.26 -3.53 -11.18
CA GLU A 88 1.85 -3.35 -9.86
C GLU A 88 3.33 -2.98 -9.98
N GLY A 89 4.10 -3.75 -10.74
CA GLY A 89 5.50 -3.47 -11.00
C GLY A 89 5.71 -2.13 -11.71
N GLN A 90 4.84 -1.77 -12.68
CA GLN A 90 4.88 -0.44 -13.31
C GLN A 90 4.70 0.69 -12.29
N ARG A 91 3.80 0.53 -11.30
CA ARG A 91 3.64 1.50 -10.22
C ARG A 91 4.86 1.51 -9.28
N MET A 92 5.45 0.36 -8.99
CA MET A 92 6.63 0.23 -8.13
C MET A 92 7.89 0.90 -8.70
N LEU A 93 8.00 1.09 -10.03
CA LEU A 93 9.10 1.85 -10.64
C LEU A 93 9.17 3.31 -10.17
N HIS A 94 8.10 3.82 -9.58
CA HIS A 94 7.99 5.18 -9.09
C HIS A 94 8.15 5.28 -7.57
N VAL A 95 8.48 4.18 -6.89
CA VAL A 95 8.60 4.10 -5.43
C VAL A 95 10.04 3.76 -5.07
N ALA A 96 10.58 4.43 -4.05
CA ALA A 96 11.84 4.06 -3.42
C ALA A 96 11.63 3.95 -1.91
N GLY A 97 12.60 3.39 -1.20
CA GLY A 97 12.43 3.28 0.25
C GLY A 97 13.62 2.77 1.00
N ARG A 98 13.38 2.58 2.29
CA ARG A 98 14.31 1.98 3.25
C ARG A 98 13.58 0.94 4.09
N ALA A 99 14.26 -0.15 4.39
CA ALA A 99 13.76 -1.21 5.25
C ALA A 99 14.78 -1.50 6.35
N TRP A 100 14.27 -1.75 7.54
CA TRP A 100 15.06 -2.14 8.70
C TRP A 100 14.68 -3.57 9.06
N ILE A 101 15.64 -4.48 8.94
CA ILE A 101 15.48 -5.91 9.25
C ILE A 101 16.18 -6.19 10.57
N ASN A 102 15.46 -6.73 11.54
CA ASN A 102 16.04 -7.12 12.82
C ASN A 102 17.14 -8.18 12.62
N GLU A 103 18.30 -8.00 13.23
CA GLU A 103 19.45 -8.93 13.04
C GLU A 103 19.27 -10.28 13.75
N ASN A 104 18.46 -10.33 14.81
CA ASN A 104 18.29 -11.56 15.60
C ASN A 104 17.21 -12.46 14.98
N ASP A 105 16.06 -11.87 14.63
CA ASP A 105 14.89 -12.61 14.17
C ASP A 105 14.73 -12.63 12.65
N HIS A 106 15.53 -11.83 11.92
CA HIS A 106 15.39 -11.61 10.47
C HIS A 106 14.00 -11.08 10.04
N GLU A 107 13.30 -10.42 10.96
CA GLU A 107 11.96 -9.86 10.75
C GLU A 107 12.02 -8.39 10.32
N LEU A 108 11.06 -7.96 9.49
CA LEU A 108 10.93 -6.55 9.11
C LEU A 108 10.42 -5.73 10.30
N ALA A 109 11.29 -4.88 10.85
CA ALA A 109 10.99 -4.01 11.98
C ALA A 109 10.37 -2.68 11.53
N ARG A 110 10.90 -2.09 10.46
CA ARG A 110 10.37 -0.84 9.89
C ARG A 110 10.53 -0.83 8.38
N VAL A 111 9.59 -0.22 7.68
CA VAL A 111 9.76 0.18 6.28
C VAL A 111 9.26 1.60 6.08
N HIS A 112 10.01 2.36 5.29
CA HIS A 112 9.64 3.67 4.80
C HIS A 112 9.64 3.63 3.27
N LEU A 113 8.51 4.00 2.66
CA LEU A 113 8.33 4.09 1.22
C LEU A 113 8.03 5.53 0.85
N GLU A 114 8.58 5.98 -0.28
CA GLU A 114 8.31 7.29 -0.87
C GLU A 114 8.06 7.14 -2.36
N VAL A 115 7.01 7.80 -2.84
CA VAL A 115 6.75 7.99 -4.27
C VAL A 115 7.71 9.04 -4.80
N ILE A 116 8.74 8.60 -5.52
CA ILE A 116 9.81 9.45 -6.07
C ILE A 116 9.42 10.12 -7.40
N ASP A 117 8.42 9.56 -8.09
CA ASP A 117 7.84 10.08 -9.33
C ASP A 117 6.32 9.89 -9.35
N PRO A 118 5.54 10.77 -10.03
CA PRO A 118 4.09 10.67 -9.97
C PRO A 118 3.53 9.38 -10.60
N ILE A 119 2.62 8.72 -9.89
CA ILE A 119 1.96 7.49 -10.37
C ILE A 119 0.59 7.86 -10.97
N SER A 120 0.38 7.48 -12.22
CA SER A 120 -0.88 7.75 -12.95
C SER A 120 -1.81 6.55 -12.92
N ILE A 121 -3.11 6.80 -12.69
CA ILE A 121 -4.17 5.78 -12.66
C ILE A 121 -5.22 6.15 -13.71
N GLY A 122 -5.61 5.20 -14.56
CA GLY A 122 -6.56 5.43 -15.65
C GLY A 122 -6.07 6.50 -16.63
N LEU A 123 -4.88 6.30 -17.21
CA LEU A 123 -4.18 7.24 -18.10
C LEU A 123 -3.86 8.61 -17.46
N GLY A 124 -3.91 8.70 -16.12
CA GLY A 124 -3.72 9.96 -15.38
C GLY A 124 -4.95 10.87 -15.38
N ILE A 125 -6.05 10.43 -16.00
CA ILE A 125 -7.32 11.18 -16.06
C ILE A 125 -8.13 10.89 -14.80
N LEU A 126 -8.19 9.62 -14.36
CA LEU A 126 -8.96 9.24 -13.18
C LEU A 126 -8.31 9.76 -11.90
N ALA A 127 -7.04 9.42 -11.71
CA ALA A 127 -6.28 9.87 -10.55
C ALA A 127 -4.77 9.92 -10.84
N LYS A 128 -4.06 10.79 -10.10
CA LYS A 128 -2.60 10.90 -10.14
C LYS A 128 -2.06 11.11 -8.73
N LEU A 129 -1.35 10.11 -8.22
CA LEU A 129 -0.64 10.18 -6.94
C LEU A 129 0.63 10.99 -7.16
N GLN A 130 0.77 12.09 -6.43
CA GLN A 130 1.89 13.00 -6.58
C GLN A 130 3.15 12.46 -5.90
N LYS A 131 4.30 12.95 -6.38
CA LYS A 131 5.60 12.76 -5.73
C LYS A 131 5.56 13.22 -4.27
N GLY A 132 6.30 12.53 -3.42
CA GLY A 132 6.43 12.81 -1.99
C GLY A 132 5.33 12.18 -1.13
N ALA A 133 4.44 11.36 -1.72
CA ALA A 133 3.58 10.50 -0.93
C ALA A 133 4.43 9.44 -0.21
N THR A 134 4.17 9.22 1.08
CA THR A 134 4.94 8.33 1.93
C THR A 134 4.07 7.30 2.64
N ILE A 135 4.67 6.14 2.89
CA ILE A 135 4.13 5.12 3.79
C ILE A 135 5.23 4.78 4.77
N GLU A 136 4.92 4.84 6.05
CA GLU A 136 5.77 4.35 7.11
C GLU A 136 5.02 3.26 7.87
N TYR A 137 5.67 2.11 8.03
CA TYR A 137 5.10 0.95 8.69
C TYR A 137 6.13 0.41 9.69
N GLU A 138 5.72 0.34 10.95
CA GLU A 138 6.56 -0.10 12.06
C GLU A 138 5.92 -1.29 12.77
N ARG A 139 6.74 -2.31 13.01
CA ARG A 139 6.44 -3.47 13.84
C ARG A 139 7.42 -3.51 15.00
N ARG A 140 6.94 -4.00 16.14
CA ARG A 140 7.79 -4.31 17.30
C ARG A 140 7.53 -5.73 17.76
N GLN A 141 8.57 -6.34 18.30
CA GLN A 141 8.45 -7.62 18.97
C GLN A 141 7.88 -7.43 20.37
N PHE A 142 6.88 -8.25 20.71
CA PHE A 142 6.27 -8.33 22.03
C PHE A 142 6.54 -9.71 22.63
N ASN A 143 6.87 -9.74 23.92
CA ASN A 143 7.17 -10.95 24.69
C ASN A 143 8.22 -11.85 24.04
N ASP A 144 9.17 -11.27 23.29
CA ASP A 144 10.21 -12.00 22.54
C ASP A 144 9.69 -13.07 21.55
N GLU A 145 8.39 -13.05 21.21
CA GLU A 145 7.77 -14.11 20.40
C GLU A 145 7.06 -13.56 19.16
N ILE A 146 6.37 -12.41 19.25
CA ILE A 146 5.43 -11.98 18.21
C ILE A 146 5.74 -10.56 17.75
N TRP A 147 5.91 -10.38 16.44
CA TRP A 147 6.09 -9.09 15.80
C TRP A 147 4.75 -8.48 15.38
N LEU A 148 4.30 -7.46 16.11
CA LEU A 148 3.01 -6.79 15.89
C LEU A 148 3.19 -5.39 15.31
N PRO A 149 2.28 -4.94 14.42
CA PRO A 149 2.26 -3.56 13.96
C PRO A 149 1.99 -2.63 15.14
N VAL A 150 2.80 -1.59 15.28
CA VAL A 150 2.63 -0.56 16.31
C VAL A 150 2.19 0.77 15.71
N ARG A 151 2.62 1.06 14.49
CA ARG A 151 2.29 2.30 13.80
C ARG A 151 2.26 2.11 12.29
N ILE A 152 1.26 2.71 11.66
CA ILE A 152 1.18 2.90 10.22
C ILE A 152 0.91 4.37 9.99
N GLU A 153 1.77 5.04 9.24
CA GLU A 153 1.56 6.40 8.80
C GLU A 153 1.54 6.46 7.28
N ILE A 154 0.50 7.08 6.73
CA ILE A 154 0.33 7.24 5.30
C ILE A 154 0.09 8.72 5.05
N ALA A 155 0.97 9.36 4.29
CA ALA A 155 0.80 10.73 3.84
C ALA A 155 0.78 10.76 2.32
N PHE A 156 -0.24 11.35 1.72
CA PHE A 156 -0.33 11.40 0.26
C PHE A 156 -1.02 12.65 -0.26
N ASN A 157 -0.68 12.98 -1.50
CA ASN A 157 -1.35 14.00 -2.29
C ASN A 157 -1.82 13.38 -3.61
N LEU A 158 -3.12 13.46 -3.85
CA LEU A 158 -3.81 12.85 -4.98
C LEU A 158 -4.52 13.94 -5.79
N ARG A 159 -4.37 13.90 -7.12
CA ARG A 159 -5.19 14.70 -8.05
C ARG A 159 -6.24 13.79 -8.69
N LEU A 160 -7.51 14.16 -8.58
CA LEU A 160 -8.66 13.43 -9.14
C LEU A 160 -9.26 14.20 -10.32
N LEU A 161 -9.59 13.48 -11.40
CA LEU A 161 -10.25 14.04 -12.60
C LEU A 161 -9.58 15.30 -13.15
N LEU A 162 -8.26 15.42 -13.00
CA LEU A 162 -7.45 16.60 -13.32
C LEU A 162 -7.86 17.91 -12.61
N VAL A 163 -8.92 17.96 -11.81
CA VAL A 163 -9.46 19.22 -11.28
C VAL A 163 -9.39 19.32 -9.76
N LYS A 164 -9.44 18.20 -9.05
CA LYS A 164 -9.58 18.20 -7.59
C LYS A 164 -8.35 17.62 -6.91
N GLY A 165 -7.69 18.43 -6.07
CA GLY A 165 -6.63 17.98 -5.19
C GLY A 165 -7.18 17.38 -3.89
N LEU A 166 -6.53 16.33 -3.38
CA LEU A 166 -6.78 15.73 -2.07
C LEU A 166 -5.43 15.50 -1.40
N ASN A 167 -5.19 16.17 -0.28
CA ASN A 167 -4.07 15.89 0.60
C ASN A 167 -4.60 15.22 1.87
N LYS A 168 -4.01 14.09 2.25
CA LYS A 168 -4.39 13.35 3.44
C LYS A 168 -3.16 12.84 4.17
N ARG A 169 -3.15 13.00 5.50
CA ARG A 169 -2.25 12.28 6.40
C ARG A 169 -3.10 11.46 7.35
N GLN A 170 -2.78 10.17 7.44
CA GLN A 170 -3.47 9.22 8.30
C GLN A 170 -2.43 8.51 9.15
N ILE A 171 -2.64 8.52 10.46
CA ILE A 171 -1.81 7.80 11.42
C ILE A 171 -2.70 6.78 12.12
N ILE A 172 -2.27 5.54 12.11
CA ILE A 172 -2.90 4.42 12.81
C ILE A 172 -1.90 3.92 13.84
N GLU A 173 -2.20 4.11 15.11
CA GLU A 173 -1.40 3.61 16.23
C GLU A 173 -2.14 2.47 16.93
N TYR A 174 -1.37 1.44 17.30
CA TYR A 174 -1.86 0.25 17.98
C TYR A 174 -1.28 0.26 19.40
N SER A 175 -2.12 0.58 20.39
CA SER A 175 -1.78 0.55 21.82
C SER A 175 -2.85 -0.27 22.55
N ASP A 176 -2.42 -1.22 23.40
CA ASP A 176 -3.28 -2.06 24.26
C ASP A 176 -4.55 -2.61 23.57
N HIS A 177 -4.35 -3.29 22.43
CA HIS A 177 -5.42 -3.94 21.67
C HIS A 177 -6.56 -3.01 21.19
N LYS A 178 -6.38 -1.69 21.22
CA LYS A 178 -7.30 -0.70 20.64
C LYS A 178 -6.64 0.04 19.48
N LYS A 179 -7.29 -0.02 18.32
CA LYS A 179 -6.92 0.74 17.12
C LYS A 179 -7.40 2.17 17.29
N TYR A 180 -6.48 3.14 17.27
CA TYR A 180 -6.80 4.55 17.16
C TYR A 180 -6.43 5.01 15.73
N SER A 181 -7.41 5.51 14.97
CA SER A 181 -7.19 6.12 13.66
C SER A 181 -7.39 7.62 13.81
N VAL A 182 -6.36 8.40 13.50
CA VAL A 182 -6.46 9.87 13.42
C VAL A 182 -6.38 10.26 11.96
N ASP A 183 -7.47 10.78 11.42
CA ASP A 183 -7.58 11.28 10.05
C ASP A 183 -7.50 12.81 10.07
N THR A 184 -6.40 13.38 9.60
CA THR A 184 -6.28 14.84 9.40
C THR A 184 -6.56 15.18 7.95
N ILE A 185 -7.69 15.83 7.68
CA ILE A 185 -8.07 16.32 6.35
C ILE A 185 -7.93 17.84 6.34
N LEU A 186 -6.86 18.34 5.72
CA LEU A 186 -6.70 19.77 5.46
C LEU A 186 -7.31 20.09 4.09
N LYS A 187 -8.52 20.65 4.10
CA LYS A 187 -9.15 21.21 2.89
C LYS A 187 -8.74 22.68 2.77
N PHE A 188 -7.92 23.00 1.78
CA PHE A 188 -7.78 24.39 1.36
C PHE A 188 -8.77 24.62 0.21
N THR A 189 -9.64 25.61 0.39
CA THR A 189 -10.41 26.22 -0.69
C THR A 189 -9.62 27.46 -1.06
N GLU A 190 -8.99 27.49 -2.22
CA GLU A 190 -8.52 28.76 -2.78
C GLU A 190 -9.54 29.27 -3.79
N HIS A 191 -9.75 30.58 -3.71
CA HIS A 191 -10.77 31.39 -4.36
C HIS A 191 -10.60 31.51 -5.88
#